data_AF-A0A7J8J0X0-F1
#
_entry.id   AF-A0A7J8J0X0-F1
#
_cell.length_a   1.000
_cell.length_b   1.000
_cell.length_c   1.000
_cell.angle_alpha   90.00
_cell.angle_beta   90.00
_cell.angle_gamma   90.00
#
_symmetry.space_group_name_H-M   'P 1'
#
loop_
_entity.id
_entity.type
_entity.pdbx_description
1 polymer ?
#
loop_
_entity_poly.entity_id
_entity_poly.type
_entity_poly.pdbx_seq_one_letter_code
_entity_poly.pdbx_strand_id
1 'polypeptide(L)'
;MYGSGIYLSPMSSISFGYSGMNKKQKVSAKDEPASSSKSSNVSQSQKKGQQSQFLQSRNLKCIALCEVITSPDLHKHGEIWVVPNTDHVCTRFFFVYEDGQVGDTNINTQEGSIYREILRVIGNQTATG
;
A
#
# COMPACT_ATOMS: atom_id res chain seq x y z
N MET A 1 6.01 12.59 15.90
CA MET A 1 4.96 12.19 14.93
C MET A 1 3.75 11.76 15.74
N TYR A 2 2.53 11.99 15.25
CA TYR A 2 1.25 12.16 15.98
C TYR A 2 0.71 10.98 16.84
N GLY A 3 1.58 10.24 17.52
CA GLY A 3 1.22 9.07 18.34
C GLY A 3 1.39 7.74 17.59
N SER A 4 1.01 6.65 18.25
CA SER A 4 0.94 5.32 17.62
C SER A 4 -0.44 5.15 16.96
N GLY A 5 -0.48 4.57 15.77
CA GLY A 5 -1.71 4.27 15.05
C GLY A 5 -1.50 4.05 13.56
N ILE A 6 -2.60 3.78 12.85
CA ILE A 6 -2.63 3.71 11.39
C ILE A 6 -2.79 5.13 10.85
N TYR A 7 -1.89 5.51 9.95
CA TYR A 7 -1.87 6.83 9.33
C TYR A 7 -2.56 6.77 7.96
N LEU A 8 -3.56 7.61 7.76
CA LEU A 8 -4.38 7.65 6.55
C LEU A 8 -4.46 9.09 6.03
N SER A 9 -4.69 9.25 4.73
CA SER A 9 -4.92 10.57 4.13
C SER A 9 -6.02 10.46 3.08
N PRO A 10 -6.93 11.45 2.98
CA PRO A 10 -7.84 11.53 1.85
C PRO A 10 -7.11 11.90 0.56
N MET A 11 -5.88 12.40 0.65
CA MET A 11 -5.05 12.75 -0.49
C MET A 11 -4.18 11.57 -0.92
N SER A 12 -4.33 11.12 -2.18
CA SER A 12 -3.54 10.01 -2.70
C SER A 12 -2.04 10.34 -2.78
N SER A 13 -1.66 11.61 -3.00
CA SER A 13 -0.26 12.06 -3.12
C SER A 13 0.53 11.82 -1.84
N ILE A 14 -0.10 12.06 -0.68
CA ILE A 14 0.47 11.78 0.63
C ILE A 14 0.68 10.27 0.78
N SER A 15 -0.31 9.46 0.44
CA SER A 15 -0.22 7.99 0.51
C SER A 15 0.84 7.41 -0.42
N PHE A 16 0.99 7.95 -1.63
CA PHE A 16 2.05 7.56 -2.56
C PHE A 16 3.46 7.85 -2.03
N GLY A 17 3.62 8.89 -1.20
CA GLY A 17 4.88 9.16 -0.50
C GLY A 17 5.34 8.01 0.39
N TYR A 18 4.41 7.22 0.93
CA TYR A 18 4.68 6.04 1.77
C TYR A 18 4.72 4.73 0.98
N SER A 19 4.25 4.72 -0.28
CA SER A 19 4.29 3.56 -1.17
C SER A 19 5.69 3.27 -1.75
N GLY A 20 6.64 4.18 -1.59
CA GLY A 20 8.00 4.00 -2.11
C GLY A 20 8.69 2.82 -1.43
N MET A 21 9.08 1.81 -2.23
CA MET A 21 10.00 0.77 -1.79
C MET A 21 11.32 1.42 -1.38
N ASN A 22 11.50 1.63 -0.08
CA ASN A 22 12.80 1.94 0.49
C ASN A 22 13.79 0.92 -0.05
N LYS A 23 14.91 1.38 -0.63
CA LYS A 23 16.03 0.54 -1.11
C LYS A 23 16.70 -0.30 0.00
N LYS A 24 16.04 -0.60 1.12
CA LYS A 24 16.58 -1.23 2.33
C LYS A 24 15.66 -2.24 3.03
N GLN A 25 14.55 -2.70 2.45
CA GLN A 25 13.89 -3.90 2.99
C GLN A 25 14.48 -5.17 2.36
N LYS A 26 15.62 -5.61 2.90
CA LYS A 26 15.99 -7.03 2.83
C LYS A 26 14.96 -7.76 3.71
N VAL A 27 13.95 -8.37 3.08
CA VAL A 27 13.18 -9.42 3.72
C VAL A 27 14.12 -10.62 3.83
N SER A 28 14.77 -10.75 4.98
CA SER A 28 15.56 -11.93 5.32
C SER A 28 14.59 -13.08 5.55
N ALA A 29 14.31 -13.87 4.51
CA ALA A 29 13.79 -15.22 4.70
C ALA A 29 14.88 -15.98 5.47
N LYS A 30 14.62 -16.22 6.75
CA LYS A 30 15.52 -16.91 7.66
C LYS A 30 15.40 -18.40 7.36
N ASP A 31 16.28 -18.92 6.51
CA ASP A 31 16.66 -20.33 6.50
C ASP A 31 18.19 -20.41 6.39
N GLU A 32 18.81 -20.80 7.50
CA GLU A 32 20.20 -21.28 7.59
C GLU A 32 20.31 -22.64 6.86
N PRO A 33 21.44 -22.97 6.21
CA PRO A 33 22.67 -23.24 6.96
C PRO A 33 23.97 -22.66 6.38
N ALA A 34 24.90 -22.38 7.29
CA ALA A 34 26.29 -22.02 7.05
C ALA A 34 27.06 -23.03 6.18
N SER A 35 27.83 -22.54 5.19
CA SER A 35 29.28 -22.82 5.11
C SER A 35 30.00 -21.86 4.15
N SER A 36 31.26 -21.61 4.48
CA SER A 36 32.23 -20.67 3.93
C SER A 36 32.60 -20.83 2.45
N SER A 37 32.93 -19.70 1.78
CA SER A 37 34.27 -19.38 1.21
C SER A 37 34.26 -18.63 -0.15
N LYS A 38 35.09 -17.57 -0.19
CA LYS A 38 35.86 -16.93 -1.29
C LYS A 38 35.29 -16.79 -2.72
N SER A 39 35.28 -15.51 -3.14
CA SER A 39 35.69 -14.98 -4.47
C SER A 39 34.74 -15.04 -5.68
N SER A 40 34.76 -13.90 -6.40
CA SER A 40 34.59 -13.69 -7.84
C SER A 40 33.18 -13.44 -8.43
N ASN A 41 33.17 -12.49 -9.37
CA ASN A 41 32.06 -12.01 -10.19
C ASN A 41 31.36 -13.15 -10.95
N VAL A 42 30.06 -13.34 -10.76
CA VAL A 42 29.20 -14.09 -11.70
C VAL A 42 27.80 -13.46 -11.72
N SER A 43 27.46 -12.90 -12.87
CA SER A 43 26.10 -12.60 -13.31
C SER A 43 25.17 -13.82 -13.17
N GLN A 44 23.87 -13.57 -13.00
CA GLN A 44 22.78 -14.54 -13.08
C GLN A 44 22.72 -15.62 -11.97
N SER A 45 21.79 -15.39 -11.05
CA SER A 45 20.84 -16.44 -10.72
C SER A 45 19.48 -15.82 -10.45
N GLN A 46 18.77 -15.48 -11.54
CA GLN A 46 17.32 -15.39 -11.49
C GLN A 46 16.83 -16.79 -11.13
N LYS A 47 16.45 -17.01 -9.87
CA LYS A 47 15.66 -18.18 -9.47
C LYS A 47 14.38 -18.15 -10.33
N LYS A 48 14.38 -18.93 -11.42
CA LYS A 48 13.17 -19.42 -12.10
C LYS A 48 12.36 -20.15 -11.03
N GLY A 49 11.25 -19.56 -10.59
CA GLY A 49 10.46 -20.19 -9.53
C GLY A 49 9.12 -19.53 -9.24
N GLN A 50 9.00 -18.22 -9.34
CA GLN A 50 7.70 -17.53 -9.33
C GLN A 50 7.82 -16.26 -10.15
N GLN A 51 7.60 -16.38 -11.46
CA GLN A 51 7.20 -15.20 -12.23
C GLN A 51 5.79 -14.87 -11.75
N SER A 52 5.56 -13.65 -11.27
CA SER A 52 4.18 -13.22 -10.96
C SER A 52 3.38 -13.39 -12.25
N GLN A 53 2.26 -14.12 -12.16
CA GLN A 53 1.46 -14.45 -13.34
C GLN A 53 0.80 -13.21 -13.95
N PHE A 54 0.74 -12.10 -13.21
CA PHE A 54 0.08 -10.87 -13.60
C PHE A 54 1.03 -9.66 -13.69
N LEU A 55 2.01 -9.58 -12.78
CA LEU A 55 2.93 -8.44 -12.70
C LEU A 55 4.27 -8.80 -13.35
N GLN A 56 4.71 -7.98 -14.29
CA GLN A 56 5.95 -8.18 -15.01
C GLN A 56 7.13 -7.53 -14.27
N SER A 57 6.87 -6.45 -13.54
CA SER A 57 7.88 -5.67 -12.83
C SER A 57 7.96 -6.04 -11.35
N ARG A 58 9.16 -5.84 -10.79
CA ARG A 58 9.38 -5.85 -9.33
C ARG A 58 9.30 -4.45 -8.73
N ASN A 59 9.19 -3.41 -9.55
CA ASN A 59 9.04 -2.03 -9.11
C ASN A 59 7.54 -1.68 -9.07
N LEU A 60 6.95 -1.83 -7.90
CA LEU A 60 5.54 -1.60 -7.68
C LEU A 60 5.33 -0.39 -6.79
N LYS A 61 4.31 0.40 -7.11
CA LYS A 61 3.71 1.34 -6.16
C LYS A 61 2.33 0.81 -5.79
N CYS A 62 2.05 0.74 -4.51
CA CYS A 62 0.80 0.25 -3.97
C CYS A 62 0.20 1.26 -3.01
N ILE A 63 -1.08 1.56 -3.17
CA ILE A 63 -1.86 2.33 -2.19
C ILE A 63 -3.17 1.59 -1.90
N ALA A 64 -3.66 1.76 -0.69
CA ALA A 64 -4.93 1.21 -0.24
C ALA A 64 -5.97 2.32 -0.09
N LEU A 65 -7.19 2.07 -0.54
CA LEU A 65 -8.35 2.85 -0.14
C LEU A 65 -9.05 2.13 0.99
N CYS A 66 -9.12 2.78 2.15
CA CYS A 66 -9.68 2.23 3.36
C CYS A 66 -11.00 2.94 3.72
N GLU A 67 -11.92 2.16 4.26
CA GLU A 67 -13.04 2.67 5.06
C GLU A 67 -12.61 2.76 6.52
N VAL A 68 -13.03 3.83 7.18
CA VAL A 68 -12.64 4.12 8.57
C VAL A 68 -13.88 4.43 9.38
N ILE A 69 -13.99 3.82 10.56
CA ILE A 69 -15.07 4.12 11.50
C ILE A 69 -14.80 5.49 12.15
N THR A 70 -15.75 6.41 12.00
CA THR A 70 -15.74 7.67 12.73
C THR A 70 -15.96 7.40 14.22
N SER A 71 -14.98 7.77 15.05
CA SER A 71 -15.02 7.61 16.50
C SER A 71 -14.33 8.78 17.18
N PRO A 72 -14.57 9.03 18.49
CA PRO A 72 -13.89 10.10 19.23
C PRO A 72 -12.35 9.98 19.22
N ASP A 73 -11.83 8.75 19.08
CA ASP A 73 -10.40 8.46 19.08
C ASP A 73 -9.74 8.69 17.70
N LEU A 74 -10.51 9.09 16.69
CA LEU A 74 -10.00 9.41 15.36
C LEU A 74 -9.40 10.82 15.38
N HIS A 75 -8.08 10.91 15.30
CA HIS A 75 -7.37 12.19 15.37
C HIS A 75 -7.04 12.73 13.97
N LYS A 76 -7.27 14.03 13.74
CA LYS A 76 -6.94 14.71 12.47
C LYS A 76 -5.83 15.74 12.66
N HIS A 77 -4.81 15.69 11.81
CA HIS A 77 -3.71 16.64 11.74
C HIS A 77 -3.49 17.07 10.29
N GLY A 78 -4.09 18.19 9.87
CA GLY A 78 -4.09 18.61 8.47
C GLY A 78 -4.76 17.56 7.58
N GLU A 79 -4.03 17.09 6.56
CA GLU A 79 -4.49 16.04 5.63
C GLU A 79 -4.16 14.62 6.10
N ILE A 80 -3.76 14.44 7.36
CA ILE A 80 -3.43 13.14 7.94
C ILE A 80 -4.42 12.81 9.06
N TRP A 81 -4.93 11.59 9.03
CA TRP A 81 -5.75 10.98 10.06
C TRP A 81 -4.95 9.89 10.75
N VAL A 82 -5.08 9.79 12.08
CA VAL A 82 -4.44 8.76 12.90
C VAL A 82 -5.53 7.94 13.58
N VAL A 83 -5.58 6.65 13.25
CA VAL A 83 -6.53 5.69 13.82
C VAL A 83 -5.78 4.81 14.82
N PRO A 84 -6.00 4.97 16.14
CA PRO A 84 -5.28 4.19 17.14
C PRO A 84 -5.77 2.73 17.21
N ASN A 85 -7.06 2.48 16.97
CA ASN A 85 -7.64 1.14 16.93
C ASN A 85 -7.59 0.55 15.51
N THR A 86 -6.92 -0.60 15.35
CA THR A 86 -6.80 -1.28 14.05
C THR A 86 -8.13 -1.82 13.53
N ASP A 87 -9.04 -2.19 14.43
CA ASP A 87 -10.35 -2.76 14.06
C ASP A 87 -11.28 -1.70 13.43
N HIS A 88 -10.92 -0.42 13.51
CA HIS A 88 -11.65 0.68 12.90
C HIS A 88 -11.27 0.93 11.44
N VAL A 89 -10.35 0.17 10.86
CA VAL A 89 -9.87 0.35 9.48
C VAL A 89 -10.11 -0.91 8.67
N CYS A 90 -10.81 -0.77 7.54
CA CYS A 90 -11.01 -1.84 6.58
C CYS A 90 -10.49 -1.42 5.20
N THR A 91 -9.59 -2.22 4.61
CA THR A 91 -9.15 -2.00 3.22
C THR A 91 -10.27 -2.43 2.26
N ARG A 92 -10.77 -1.50 1.43
CA ARG A 92 -11.79 -1.78 0.42
C ARG A 92 -11.20 -2.03 -0.96
N PHE A 93 -10.14 -1.30 -1.30
CA PHE A 93 -9.43 -1.46 -2.57
C PHE A 93 -7.93 -1.43 -2.37
N PHE A 94 -7.22 -2.18 -3.21
CA PHE A 94 -5.77 -2.22 -3.25
C PHE A 94 -5.32 -1.92 -4.68
N PHE A 95 -4.74 -0.75 -4.89
CA PHE A 95 -4.28 -0.31 -6.21
C PHE A 95 -2.80 -0.63 -6.36
N VAL A 96 -2.45 -1.32 -7.44
CA VAL A 96 -1.07 -1.71 -7.75
C VAL A 96 -0.70 -1.10 -9.10
N TYR A 97 0.42 -0.38 -9.12
CA TYR A 97 0.97 0.28 -10.30
C TYR A 97 2.36 -0.26 -10.61
N GLU A 98 2.60 -0.65 -11.85
CA GLU A 98 3.90 -1.15 -12.31
C GLU A 98 4.77 -0.03 -12.89
N ASP A 99 6.08 -0.11 -12.66
CA ASP A 99 7.10 0.75 -13.28
C ASP A 99 6.86 2.25 -13.10
N GLY A 100 6.18 2.63 -12.02
CA GLY A 100 5.88 4.02 -11.71
C GLY A 100 4.83 4.65 -12.62
N GLN A 101 4.13 3.87 -13.45
CA GLN A 101 2.95 4.31 -14.21
C GLN A 101 1.76 4.48 -13.26
N VAL A 102 1.82 5.56 -12.50
CA VAL A 102 0.71 6.01 -11.66
C VAL A 102 -0.06 7.04 -12.47
N GLY A 103 -1.40 6.93 -12.46
CA GLY A 103 -2.28 7.96 -13.02
C GLY A 103 -2.22 9.24 -12.21
N ASP A 104 -3.37 9.89 -12.00
CA ASP A 104 -3.40 11.09 -11.15
C ASP A 104 -3.04 10.75 -9.70
N THR A 105 -1.92 11.32 -9.24
CA THR A 105 -1.44 11.17 -7.86
C THR A 105 -2.08 12.17 -6.91
N ASN A 106 -2.90 13.11 -7.36
CA ASN A 106 -3.47 14.20 -6.54
C ASN A 106 -4.98 14.08 -6.37
N ILE A 107 -5.47 12.87 -6.16
CA ILE A 107 -6.90 12.58 -5.97
C ILE A 107 -7.29 12.82 -4.51
N ASN A 108 -8.40 13.52 -4.29
CA ASN A 108 -9.04 13.66 -2.98
C ASN A 108 -10.25 12.75 -2.85
N THR A 109 -10.19 11.77 -1.95
CA THR A 109 -11.31 10.86 -1.68
C THR A 109 -12.51 11.54 -1.03
N GLN A 110 -12.33 12.75 -0.48
CA GLN A 110 -13.40 13.57 0.09
C GLN A 110 -14.01 14.56 -0.92
N GLU A 111 -13.48 14.64 -2.15
CA GLU A 111 -14.13 15.42 -3.21
C GLU A 111 -15.49 14.80 -3.56
N GLY A 112 -16.53 15.63 -3.71
CA GLY A 112 -17.91 15.16 -3.86
C GLY A 112 -18.15 14.21 -5.06
N SER A 113 -17.44 14.39 -6.17
CA SER A 113 -17.50 13.52 -7.35
C SER A 113 -16.91 12.14 -7.05
N ILE A 114 -15.67 12.11 -6.56
CA ILE A 114 -14.90 10.92 -6.19
C ILE A 114 -15.58 10.15 -5.05
N TYR A 115 -16.00 10.85 -4.00
CA TYR A 115 -16.70 10.26 -2.86
C TYR A 115 -17.97 9.51 -3.28
N ARG A 116 -18.80 10.13 -4.15
CA ARG A 116 -20.01 9.48 -4.68
C ARG A 116 -19.69 8.24 -5.50
N GLU A 117 -18.60 8.27 -6.25
CA GLU A 117 -18.15 7.11 -7.01
C GLU A 117 -17.66 5.97 -6.12
N ILE A 118 -16.85 6.28 -5.10
CA ILE A 118 -16.41 5.31 -4.09
C ILE A 118 -17.62 4.64 -3.43
N LEU A 119 -18.60 5.42 -2.96
CA LEU A 119 -19.81 4.89 -2.35
C LEU A 119 -20.60 3.99 -3.31
N ARG A 120 -20.73 4.40 -4.58
CA ARG A 120 -21.42 3.61 -5.61
C ARG A 120 -20.76 2.26 -5.83
N VAL A 121 -19.43 2.22 -5.95
CA VAL A 121 -18.70 0.97 -6.19
C VAL A 121 -18.73 0.06 -4.96
N ILE A 122 -18.55 0.63 -3.75
CA ILE A 122 -18.63 -0.17 -2.50
C ILE A 122 -20.03 -0.76 -2.32
N GLY A 123 -21.08 0.06 -2.48
CA GLY A 123 -22.47 -0.38 -2.32
C GLY A 123 -22.91 -1.45 -3.33
N ASN A 124 -22.40 -1.38 -4.58
CA ASN A 124 -22.71 -2.38 -5.59
C ASN A 124 -22.01 -3.73 -5.33
N GLN A 125 -20.79 -3.74 -4.77
CA GLN A 125 -20.09 -4.98 -4.45
C GLN A 125 -20.70 -5.74 -3.25
N THR A 126 -21.38 -5.04 -2.34
CA THR A 126 -22.10 -5.68 -1.22
C THR A 126 -23.38 -6.42 -1.60
N ALA A 127 -23.90 -6.26 -2.83
CA ALA A 127 -25.19 -6.82 -3.25
C ALA A 127 -25.11 -8.20 -3.94
N THR A 128 -23.91 -8.78 -4.08
CA THR A 128 -23.66 -10.06 -4.78
C THR A 128 -23.13 -11.16 -3.86
N GLY A 129 -23.41 -11.09 -2.56
CA GLY A 129 -23.11 -12.13 -1.58
C GLY A 129 -24.26 -13.11 -1.39
#